data_AF-A0A100VM63-F1
#
_entry.id   AF-A0A100VM63-F1
#
_cell.length_a   1.000
_cell.length_b   1.000
_cell.length_c   1.000
_cell.angle_alpha   90.00
_cell.angle_beta   90.00
_cell.angle_gamma   90.00
#
_symmetry.space_group_name_H-M   'P 1'
#
loop_
_entity.id
_entity.type
_entity.pdbx_description
1 polymer ?
#
loop_
_entity_poly.entity_id
_entity_poly.type
_entity_poly.pdbx_seq_one_letter_code
_entity_poly.pdbx_strand_id
1 'polypeptide(L)' 'MTEAEKDEFSAALSERYTQVKQLSSPNKELINIWDAVISDLPLDIKSKFEEKQSQLSTL' A
#
# COMPACT_ATOMS: atom_id res chain seq x y z
N MET A 1 -8.85 -12.90 8.62
CA MET A 1 -8.89 -11.50 9.08
C MET A 1 -10.34 -11.05 9.11
N THR A 2 -10.76 -10.44 10.21
CA THR A 2 -12.02 -9.69 10.30
C THR A 2 -11.95 -8.44 9.41
N GLU A 3 -13.09 -7.80 9.14
CA GLU A 3 -13.10 -6.58 8.34
C GLU A 3 -12.32 -5.43 8.98
N ALA A 4 -12.32 -5.35 10.32
CA ALA A 4 -11.53 -4.37 11.06
C ALA A 4 -10.02 -4.62 10.91
N GLU A 5 -9.58 -5.87 11.05
CA GLU A 5 -8.16 -6.25 10.86
C GLU A 5 -7.69 -5.97 9.43
N LYS A 6 -8.55 -6.17 8.42
CA LYS A 6 -8.21 -5.86 7.03
C LYS A 6 -8.09 -4.36 6.79
N ASP A 7 -8.97 -3.55 7.37
CA ASP A 7 -8.93 -2.10 7.23
C ASP A 7 -7.68 -1.52 7.92
N GLU A 8 -7.39 -1.95 9.15
CA GLU A 8 -6.18 -1.57 9.88
C GLU A 8 -4.90 -1.97 9.12
N PHE A 9 -4.83 -3.22 8.64
CA PHE A 9 -3.70 -3.69 7.86
C PHE A 9 -3.53 -2.87 6.56
N SER A 10 -4.61 -2.63 5.83
CA SER A 10 -4.55 -1.89 4.55
C SER A 10 -4.17 -0.42 4.76
N ALA A 11 -4.60 0.20 5.86
CA ALA A 11 -4.21 1.55 6.24
C ALA A 11 -2.70 1.63 6.56
N ALA A 12 -2.21 0.76 7.44
CA ALA A 12 -0.79 0.71 7.80
C ALA A 12 0.11 0.40 6.60
N LEU A 13 -0.32 -0.52 5.73
CA LEU A 13 0.38 -0.85 4.49
C LEU A 13 0.45 0.35 3.54
N SER A 14 -0.66 1.09 3.41
CA SER A 14 -0.75 2.27 2.55
C SER A 14 0.21 3.36 3.00
N GLU A 15 0.17 3.72 4.29
CA GLU A 15 1.09 4.72 4.85
C GLU A 15 2.55 4.32 4.63
N ARG A 16 2.88 3.04 4.87
CA ARG A 16 4.25 2.56 4.72
C ARG A 16 4.72 2.60 3.27
N TYR A 17 3.87 2.18 2.34
CA TYR A 17 4.16 2.21 0.91
C TYR A 17 4.40 3.65 0.43
N THR A 18 3.58 4.61 0.86
CA THR A 18 3.78 6.03 0.56
C THR A 18 5.12 6.55 1.08
N GLN A 19 5.47 6.24 2.33
CA GLN A 19 6.77 6.60 2.90
C GLN A 19 7.94 6.00 2.11
N VAL A 20 7.85 4.71 1.73
CA VAL A 20 8.89 4.05 0.94
C VAL A 20 9.03 4.72 -0.43
N LYS A 21 7.93 5.02 -1.12
CA LYS A 21 7.96 5.73 -2.41
C LYS A 21 8.59 7.11 -2.31
N GLN A 22 8.28 7.87 -1.27
CA GLN A 22 8.85 9.20 -1.06
C GLN A 22 10.35 9.15 -0.75
N LEU A 23 10.76 8.29 0.19
CA LEU A 23 12.13 8.25 0.71
C LEU A 23 13.08 7.46 -0.19
N SER A 24 12.56 6.50 -0.95
CA SER A 24 13.37 5.57 -1.75
C SER A 24 13.14 5.74 -3.25
N SER A 25 12.61 6.89 -3.69
CA SER A 25 12.34 7.17 -5.11
C SER A 25 13.53 6.90 -6.06
N PRO A 26 14.81 7.08 -5.68
CA PRO A 26 15.93 6.73 -6.56
C PRO A 26 16.17 5.21 -6.67
N ASN A 27 15.74 4.43 -5.68
CA ASN A 27 15.92 2.99 -5.63
C ASN A 27 14.75 2.27 -6.32
N LYS A 28 14.82 2.20 -7.65
CA LYS A 28 13.79 1.58 -8.49
C LYS A 28 13.56 0.10 -8.19
N GLU A 29 14.60 -0.64 -7.80
CA GLU A 29 14.48 -2.06 -7.47
C GLU A 29 13.60 -2.26 -6.23
N LEU A 30 13.81 -1.45 -5.19
CA LEU A 30 12.97 -1.47 -4.00
C LEU A 30 11.52 -1.14 -4.33
N ILE A 31 11.27 -0.10 -5.14
CA ILE A 31 9.90 0.26 -5.54
C ILE A 31 9.24 -0.87 -6.33
N ASN A 32 9.95 -1.50 -7.26
CA ASN A 32 9.42 -2.62 -8.03
C ASN A 32 9.05 -3.83 -7.15
N ILE A 33 9.84 -4.13 -6.11
CA ILE A 33 9.52 -5.19 -5.15
C ILE A 33 8.22 -4.86 -4.40
N TRP A 34 8.08 -3.62 -3.94
CA TRP A 34 6.85 -3.18 -3.28
C TRP A 34 5.64 -3.26 -4.22
N ASP A 35 5.77 -2.79 -5.47
CA ASP A 35 4.70 -2.86 -6.47
C ASP A 35 4.28 -4.31 -6.75
N ALA A 36 5.24 -5.25 -6.80
CA ALA A 36 4.94 -6.67 -6.94
C ALA A 36 4.18 -7.23 -5.72
N VAL A 37 4.64 -6.92 -4.50
CA VAL A 37 3.96 -7.32 -3.26
C VAL A 37 2.52 -6.80 -3.21
N ILE A 38 2.29 -5.54 -3.59
CA ILE A 38 0.95 -4.95 -3.67
C ILE A 38 0.10 -5.64 -4.74
N SER A 39 0.69 -5.99 -5.89
CA SER A 39 -0.01 -6.68 -6.97
C SER A 39 -0.55 -8.05 -6.53
N ASP A 40 0.23 -8.76 -5.72
CA ASP A 40 -0.05 -10.12 -5.25
C ASP A 40 -0.97 -10.18 -4.00
N LEU A 41 -1.41 -9.02 -3.49
CA LEU A 41 -2.36 -8.98 -2.37
C LEU A 41 -3.69 -9.66 -2.73
N PRO A 42 -4.35 -10.32 -1.75
CA PRO A 42 -5.74 -10.73 -1.88
C PRO A 42 -6.63 -9.55 -2.32
N LEU A 43 -7.58 -9.81 -3.22
CA LEU A 43 -8.45 -8.79 -3.84
C LEU A 43 -9.12 -7.86 -2.84
N ASP A 44 -9.63 -8.40 -1.74
CA ASP A 44 -10.33 -7.65 -0.69
C ASP A 44 -9.40 -6.70 0.10
N ILE A 45 -8.14 -7.09 0.27
CA ILE A 45 -7.10 -6.24 0.86
C ILE A 45 -6.60 -5.22 -0.16
N LYS A 46 -6.36 -5.65 -1.40
CA LYS A 46 -5.88 -4.78 -2.49
C LYS A 46 -6.83 -3.62 -2.76
N SER A 47 -8.14 -3.89 -2.83
CA SER A 47 -9.13 -2.83 -3.04
C SER A 47 -9.14 -1.81 -1.89
N LYS A 48 -9.03 -2.26 -0.63
CA LYS A 48 -8.92 -1.35 0.53
C LYS A 48 -7.63 -0.54 0.48
N PHE A 49 -6.50 -1.16 0.14
CA PHE A 49 -5.23 -0.46 -0.05
C PHE A 49 -5.33 0.63 -1.13
N GLU A 50 -5.91 0.33 -2.29
CA GLU A 50 -6.07 1.29 -3.40
C GLU A 50 -6.97 2.47 -3.00
N GLU A 51 -8.02 2.23 -2.22
CA GLU A 51 -8.87 3.28 -1.65
C GLU A 51 -8.07 4.21 -0.73
N LYS A 52 -7.30 3.65 0.22
CA LYS A 52 -6.47 4.44 1.14
C LYS A 52 -5.35 5.18 0.42
N GLN A 53 -4.71 4.57 -0.59
CA GLN A 53 -3.71 5.23 -1.43
C GLN A 53 -4.28 6.43 -2.19
N SER A 54 -5.51 6.30 -2.70
CA SER A 54 -6.20 7.40 -3.39
C SER A 54 -6.44 8.57 -2.43
N GLN A 55 -6.85 8.30 -1.19
CA GLN A 55 -7.02 9.31 -0.14
C GLN A 55 -5.71 10.01 0.23
N LEU A 56 -4.61 9.25 0.38
CA LEU A 56 -3.29 9.80 0.68
C LEU A 56 -2.71 10.65 -0.46
N SER A 57 -3.09 10.37 -1.71
CA SER A 57 -2.61 11.13 -2.88
C SER A 57 -3.36 12.45 -3.08
N THR A 58 -4.50 12.64 -2.40
CA THR A 58 -5.30 13.88 -2.44
C THR A 58 -4.96 14.88 -1.32
N LEU A 59 -4.04 14.51 -0.42
CA LEU A 59 -3.51 15.34 0.67
C LEU A 59 -2.19 16.00 0.24
#